data_AF-A0A357FXI9-F1
#
_entry.id   AF-A0A357FXI9-F1
#
_cell.length_a   1.000
_cell.length_b   1.000
_cell.length_c   1.000
_cell.angle_alpha   90.00
_cell.angle_beta   90.00
_cell.angle_gamma   90.00
#
_symmetry.space_group_name_H-M   'P 1'
#
loop_
_entity.id
_entity.type
_entity.pdbx_description
1 polymer ?
#
loop_
_entity_poly.entity_id
_entity_poly.type
_entity_poly.pdbx_seq_one_letter_code
_entity_poly.pdbx_strand_id
1 'polypeptide(L)' 'MTQDVLAFDHLRQLDKLKEIVGGLDECKRLGFVHVDGQGIQSMSPVGLGFLIYVVAGKVKTLPEAFAAGWQAGTEQETA' A
#
# COMPACT_ATOMS: atom_id res chain seq x y z
N MET A 1 -15.07 -21.79 -4.11
CA MET A 1 -13.83 -21.09 -4.47
C MET A 1 -13.60 -20.06 -3.39
N THR A 2 -12.81 -20.40 -2.39
CA THR A 2 -12.52 -19.49 -1.27
C THR A 2 -11.57 -18.44 -1.83
N GLN A 3 -12.08 -17.23 -2.09
CA GLN A 3 -11.23 -16.10 -2.40
C GLN A 3 -10.29 -15.93 -1.21
N ASP A 4 -9.00 -15.96 -1.50
CA ASP A 4 -7.94 -15.68 -0.53
C ASP A 4 -7.99 -14.17 -0.22
N VAL A 5 -9.01 -13.77 0.54
CA VAL A 5 -9.18 -12.42 1.05
C VAL A 5 -8.12 -12.25 2.13
N LEU A 6 -6.92 -11.91 1.67
CA LEU A 6 -5.77 -11.57 2.49
C LEU A 6 -5.37 -12.70 3.46
N ALA A 7 -4.65 -13.71 2.97
CA ALA A 7 -3.83 -14.55 3.86
C ALA A 7 -2.76 -13.65 4.52
N PHE A 8 -3.13 -13.06 5.65
CA PHE A 8 -2.33 -12.23 6.55
C PHE A 8 -1.34 -13.07 7.37
N ASP A 9 -0.81 -14.14 6.80
CA ASP A 9 0.15 -15.03 7.46
C ASP A 9 1.52 -14.32 7.53
N HIS A 10 1.57 -13.42 8.52
CA HIS A 10 2.72 -12.92 9.28
C HIS A 10 3.47 -11.72 8.67
N LEU A 11 3.07 -10.51 9.10
CA LEU A 11 3.95 -9.35 9.41
C LEU A 11 4.89 -8.78 8.32
N ARG A 12 4.84 -9.22 7.07
CA ARG A 12 5.76 -8.77 6.00
C ARG A 12 5.22 -7.70 5.06
N GLN A 13 4.08 -7.08 5.35
CA GLN A 13 3.54 -6.02 4.46
C GLN A 13 4.50 -4.83 4.37
N LEU A 14 5.07 -4.41 5.49
CA LEU A 14 6.11 -3.38 5.54
C LEU A 14 7.36 -3.79 4.76
N ASP A 15 7.79 -5.04 4.89
CA ASP A 15 9.00 -5.51 4.20
C ASP A 15 8.78 -5.64 2.70
N LYS A 16 7.62 -6.15 2.29
CA LYS A 16 7.20 -6.20 0.89
C LYS A 16 7.06 -4.80 0.29
N LEU A 17 6.49 -3.86 1.05
CA LEU A 17 6.38 -2.46 0.63
C LEU A 17 7.76 -1.84 0.42
N LYS A 18 8.70 -2.06 1.35
CA LYS A 18 10.10 -1.61 1.21
C LYS A 18 10.75 -2.24 -0.02
N GLU A 19 10.58 -3.54 -0.25
CA GLU A 19 11.15 -4.23 -1.41
C GLU A 19 10.65 -3.64 -2.73
N ILE A 20 9.34 -3.40 -2.85
CA ILE A 20 8.71 -2.87 -4.07
C ILE A 20 9.14 -1.42 -4.34
N VAL A 21 9.22 -0.61 -3.29
CA VAL A 21 9.38 0.85 -3.40
C VAL A 21 10.85 1.27 -3.46
N GLY A 22 11.78 0.41 -2.98
CA GLY A 22 13.22 0.72 -2.98
C GLY A 22 13.79 1.04 -1.60
N GLY A 23 13.15 0.58 -0.54
CA GLY A 23 13.64 0.64 0.84
C GLY A 23 12.85 1.56 1.75
N LEU A 24 13.24 1.58 3.03
CA LEU A 24 12.55 2.34 4.08
C LEU A 24 12.58 3.86 3.83
N ASP A 25 13.69 4.40 3.35
CA ASP A 25 13.82 5.85 3.12
C ASP A 25 12.88 6.34 2.04
N GLU A 26 12.72 5.58 0.96
CA GLU A 26 11.78 5.91 -0.10
C GLU A 26 10.32 5.76 0.36
N CYS A 27 10.02 4.71 1.13
CA CYS A 27 8.71 4.58 1.77
C CYS A 27 8.37 5.76 2.69
N LYS A 28 9.36 6.32 3.41
CA LYS A 28 9.17 7.53 4.23
C LYS A 28 8.97 8.76 3.36
N ARG A 29 9.77 8.94 2.30
CA ARG A 29 9.68 10.07 1.35
C ARG A 29 8.30 10.14 0.69
N LEU A 30 7.73 8.99 0.35
CA LEU A 30 6.40 8.87 -0.25
C LEU A 30 5.25 8.89 0.78
N GLY A 31 5.57 8.95 2.08
CA GLY A 31 4.56 8.97 3.15
C GLY A 31 3.86 7.63 3.36
N PHE A 32 4.41 6.52 2.85
CA PHE A 32 3.85 5.18 3.00
C PHE A 32 4.17 4.56 4.37
N VAL A 33 5.27 4.97 4.99
CA VAL A 33 5.72 4.48 6.30
C VAL A 33 6.05 5.67 7.19
N HIS A 34 5.57 5.63 8.43
CA HIS A 34 5.94 6.53 9.50
C HIS A 34 6.86 5.82 10.50
N VAL A 35 7.83 6.55 11.04
CA VAL A 35 8.71 6.07 12.11
C VAL A 35 8.59 7.05 13.26
N ASP A 36 8.20 6.54 14.43
CA ASP A 36 8.03 7.37 15.62
C ASP A 36 9.38 7.66 16.31
N GLY A 37 9.33 8.44 17.40
CA GLY A 37 10.51 8.81 18.18
C GLY A 37 11.20 7.63 18.88
N GLN A 38 10.57 6.46 18.94
CA GLN A 38 11.14 5.22 19.50
C GLN A 38 11.68 4.28 18.40
N GLY A 39 11.58 4.68 17.12
CA GLY A 39 12.02 3.87 15.99
C GLY A 39 11.00 2.83 15.53
N ILE A 40 9.77 2.86 16.04
CA ILE A 40 8.71 1.93 15.64
C ILE A 40 8.18 2.33 14.27
N GLN A 41 8.14 1.36 13.35
CA GLN A 41 7.67 1.54 11.99
C GLN A 41 6.17 1.22 11.90
N SER A 42 5.41 2.13 11.30
CA SER A 42 3.98 1.94 11.04
C SER A 42 3.64 2.27 9.59
N MET A 43 2.78 1.46 8.98
CA MET A 43 2.29 1.71 7.62
C MET A 43 1.16 2.74 7.66
N SER A 44 1.22 3.73 6.77
CA SER A 44 0.16 4.74 6.64
C SER A 44 -1.02 4.21 5.83
N PRO A 45 -2.19 4.86 5.89
CA PRO A 45 -3.31 4.56 5.01
C PRO A 45 -2.94 4.63 3.52
N VAL A 46 -2.05 5.57 3.15
CA VAL A 46 -1.55 5.71 1.78
C VAL A 46 -0.71 4.50 1.37
N GLY A 47 0.19 4.03 2.24
CA GLY A 47 1.00 2.85 2.00
C GLY A 47 0.16 1.57 1.85
N LEU A 48 -0.89 1.43 2.68
CA LEU A 48 -1.84 0.34 2.57
C LEU A 48 -2.64 0.41 1.26
N GLY A 49 -3.14 1.60 0.90
CA GLY A 49 -3.84 1.83 -0.37
C GLY A 49 -2.98 1.47 -1.57
N PHE A 50 -1.70 1.82 -1.57
CA PHE A 50 -0.76 1.42 -2.61
C PHE A 50 -0.65 -0.11 -2.74
N LEU A 51 -0.52 -0.83 -1.62
CA LEU A 51 -0.45 -2.30 -1.65
C LEU A 51 -1.74 -2.94 -2.21
N ILE A 52 -2.90 -2.38 -1.87
CA ILE A 52 -4.20 -2.92 -2.29
C ILE A 52 -4.48 -2.59 -3.76
N TYR A 53 -4.47 -1.31 -4.11
CA TYR A 53 -4.99 -0.85 -5.40
C TYR A 53 -3.96 -0.90 -6.52
N VAL A 54 -2.67 -0.72 -6.20
CA VAL A 54 -1.60 -0.73 -7.21
C VAL A 54 -0.95 -2.10 -7.29
N VAL A 55 -0.43 -2.61 -6.16
CA VAL A 55 0.33 -3.87 -6.14
C VAL A 55 -0.56 -5.08 -6.36
N ALA A 56 -1.61 -5.27 -5.54
CA ALA A 56 -2.50 -6.42 -5.70
C ALA A 56 -3.35 -6.33 -6.97
N GLY A 57 -3.70 -5.10 -7.39
CA GLY A 57 -4.33 -4.80 -8.68
C GLY A 57 -3.44 -5.04 -9.91
N LYS A 58 -2.14 -5.34 -9.72
CA LYS A 58 -1.14 -5.54 -10.80
C LYS A 58 -1.06 -4.37 -11.79
N VAL A 59 -1.25 -3.15 -11.29
CA VAL A 59 -1.15 -1.91 -12.06
C VAL A 59 0.30 -1.68 -12.49
N LYS A 60 0.53 -1.31 -13.75
CA LYS A 60 1.89 -1.20 -14.32
C LYS A 60 2.22 0.19 -14.84
N THR A 61 1.23 1.03 -15.11
CA THR A 61 1.43 2.33 -15.74
C THR A 61 0.91 3.48 -14.88
N LEU A 62 1.43 4.69 -15.11
CA LEU A 62 1.00 5.89 -14.40
C LEU A 62 -0.51 6.20 -14.60
N PRO A 63 -1.09 6.12 -15.82
CA PRO A 63 -2.51 6.35 -15.99
C PRO A 63 -3.38 5.33 -15.23
N GLU A 64 -2.99 4.05 -15.24
CA GLU A 64 -3.69 3.01 -14.48
C GLU A 64 -3.61 3.26 -12.96
N ALA A 65 -2.45 3.70 -12.46
CA ALA A 65 -2.28 4.03 -11.04
C ALA A 65 -3.14 5.22 -10.62
N PHE A 66 -3.25 6.24 -11.47
CA PHE A 66 -4.13 7.38 -11.25
C PHE A 66 -5.60 6.93 -11.23
N ALA A 67 -6.03 6.12 -12.20
CA ALA A 67 -7.39 5.61 -12.28
C ALA A 67 -7.75 4.73 -11.07
N ALA A 68 -6.82 3.86 -10.62
CA ALA A 68 -7.02 3.03 -9.44
C ALA A 68 -7.19 3.88 -8.16
N GLY A 69 -6.40 4.95 -8.01
CA GLY A 69 -6.56 5.89 -6.90
C GLY A 69 -7.89 6.64 -6.93
N TRP A 70 -8.33 7.10 -8.11
CA TRP A 70 -9.63 7.75 -8.28
C TRP A 70 -10.78 6.81 -7.92
N GLN A 71 -10.78 5.58 -8.45
CA GLN A 71 -11.81 4.59 -8.19
C GLN A 71 -11.90 4.25 -6.70
N ALA A 72 -10.76 4.04 -6.04
CA ALA A 72 -10.70 3.78 -4.60
C ALA A 72 -11.34 4.89 -3.76
N GLY A 73 -11.17 6.16 -4.15
CA GLY A 73 -11.78 7.30 -3.48
C GLY A 73 -13.30 7.35 -3.67
N THR A 74 -13.78 7.18 -4.90
CA THR A 74 -15.21 7.29 -5.21
C THR A 74 -16.05 6.13 -4.67
N GLU A 75 -15.47 4.93 -4.59
CA GLU A 75 -16.14 3.77 -4.00
C GLU A 75 -16.32 3.92 -2.49
N GLN A 76 -15.43 4.65 -1.80
CA GLN A 76 -15.60 4.96 -0.38
C GLN A 76 -16.66 6.02 -0.10
N GLU A 77 -16.88 6.98 -1.01
CA GLU A 77 -17.92 8.01 -0.84
C GLU A 77 -19.34 7.48 -1.06
N THR A 78 -19.48 6.30 -1.69
CA THR A 78 -20.77 5.72 -2.08
C THR A 78 -21.19 4.48 -1.25
N ALA A 79 -20.36 4.06 -0.30
CA ALA A 79 -20.61 2.94 0.63
C ALA A 79 -21.09 3.43 2.01
#